data_AF-A0A7I8C183-F1
#
_entry.id   AF-A0A7I8C183-F1
#
_cell.length_a   1.000
_cell.length_b   1.000
_cell.length_c   1.000
_cell.angle_alpha   90.00
_cell.angle_beta   90.00
_cell.angle_gamma   90.00
#
_symmetry.space_group_name_H-M   'P 1'
#
loop_
_entity.id
_entity.type
_entity.pdbx_description
1 polymer ?
#
loop_
_entity_poly.entity_id
_entity_poly.type
_entity_poly.pdbx_seq_one_letter_code
_entity_poly.pdbx_strand_id
1 'polypeptide(L)' 'MIANEGEIRDISDIDEPEQAACWLLARGPEWVVVTLGARGALLVRADQAVHLPALPAVAADTSGAGDVF' A
#
# COMPACT_ATOMS: atom_id res chain seq x y z
N MET A 1 -1.97 -9.09 -0.93
CA MET A 1 -0.59 -8.69 -1.26
C MET A 1 -0.26 -7.42 -0.49
N ILE A 2 0.96 -7.30 0.04
CA ILE A 2 1.43 -6.08 0.69
C ILE A 2 2.59 -5.54 -0.15
N ALA A 3 2.58 -4.24 -0.45
CA ALA A 3 3.64 -3.54 -1.17
C ALA A 3 3.76 -2.12 -0.63
N ASN A 4 4.89 -1.44 -0.84
CA ASN A 4 5.00 0.01 -0.64
C ASN A 4 4.70 0.79 -1.94
N GLU A 5 4.64 2.12 -1.86
CA GLU A 5 4.36 3.00 -3.01
C GLU A 5 5.34 2.82 -4.17
N GLY A 6 6.62 2.63 -3.88
CA GLY A 6 7.64 2.42 -4.92
C GLY A 6 7.47 1.08 -5.61
N GLU A 7 7.30 0.01 -4.82
CA GLU A 7 7.11 -1.35 -5.35
C GLU A 7 5.87 -1.47 -6.22
N ILE A 8 4.74 -0.89 -5.79
CA ILE A 8 3.51 -1.02 -6.56
C ILE A 8 3.54 -0.20 -7.85
N ARG A 9 4.24 0.94 -7.84
CA ARG A 9 4.53 1.73 -9.04
C ARG A 9 5.42 0.94 -10.01
N ASP A 10 6.50 0.33 -9.52
CA ASP A 10 7.43 -0.43 -10.37
C ASP A 10 6.77 -1.63 -11.05
N ILE A 11 5.78 -2.25 -10.38
CA ILE A 11 5.03 -3.40 -10.92
C ILE A 11 3.97 -2.98 -11.94
N SER A 12 3.31 -1.83 -11.72
CA SER A 12 2.14 -1.43 -12.49
C SER A 12 2.40 -0.35 -13.55
N ASP A 13 3.53 0.37 -13.44
CA ASP A 13 3.84 1.61 -14.17
C ASP A 13 2.79 2.73 -13.95
N ILE A 14 2.15 2.71 -12.78
CA ILE A 14 1.12 3.68 -12.36
C ILE A 14 1.61 4.44 -11.12
N ASP A 15 1.62 5.77 -11.22
CA ASP A 15 2.07 6.65 -10.12
C ASP A 15 1.07 6.72 -8.97
N GLU A 16 -0.23 6.60 -9.24
CA GLU A 16 -1.28 6.73 -8.24
C GLU A 16 -1.49 5.41 -7.47
N PRO A 17 -1.21 5.34 -6.15
CA PRO A 17 -1.20 4.08 -5.39
C PRO A 17 -2.52 3.31 -5.43
N GLU A 18 -3.67 4.01 -5.42
CA GLU A 18 -4.98 3.38 -5.47
C GLU A 18 -5.25 2.74 -6.84
N GLN A 19 -4.87 3.42 -7.93
CA GLN A 19 -5.02 2.91 -9.28
C GLN A 19 -4.08 1.72 -9.52
N ALA A 20 -2.83 1.82 -9.02
CA ALA A 20 -1.85 0.73 -9.06
C ALA A 20 -2.35 -0.50 -8.29
N ALA A 21 -2.94 -0.30 -7.11
CA ALA A 21 -3.55 -1.36 -6.31
C ALA A 21 -4.77 -1.99 -6.98
N CYS A 22 -5.66 -1.20 -7.59
CA CYS A 22 -6.79 -1.71 -8.37
C CYS A 22 -6.31 -2.53 -9.58
N TRP A 23 -5.29 -2.04 -10.30
CA TRP A 23 -4.70 -2.74 -11.44
C TRP A 23 -4.13 -4.11 -11.04
N LEU A 24 -3.50 -4.18 -9.86
CA LEU A 24 -2.92 -5.41 -9.35
C LEU A 24 -3.98 -6.37 -8.83
N LEU A 25 -4.99 -5.87 -8.12
CA LEU A 25 -6.16 -6.63 -7.65
C LEU A 25 -6.87 -7.37 -8.80
N ALA A 26 -7.05 -6.70 -9.93
CA ALA A 26 -7.66 -7.26 -11.13
C ALA A 26 -6.88 -8.46 -11.74
N ARG A 27 -5.64 -8.71 -11.29
CA ARG A 27 -4.76 -9.77 -11.79
C ARG A 27 -4.67 -10.99 -10.87
N GLY A 28 -5.39 -11.01 -9.77
CA GLY A 28 -5.52 -12.22 -8.95
C GLY A 28 -5.70 -12.01 -7.44
N PRO A 29 -5.01 -11.05 -6.78
CA PRO A 29 -5.17 -10.84 -5.35
C PRO A 29 -6.60 -10.46 -4.98
N GLU A 30 -7.13 -11.05 -3.92
CA GLU A 30 -8.43 -10.65 -3.34
C GLU A 30 -8.34 -9.32 -2.58
N TRP A 31 -7.13 -8.97 -2.13
CA TRP A 31 -6.83 -7.72 -1.45
C TRP A 31 -5.38 -7.28 -1.72
N VAL A 32 -5.19 -5.96 -1.79
CA VAL A 32 -3.89 -5.29 -1.93
C VAL A 32 -3.76 -4.25 -0.82
N VAL A 33 -2.64 -4.26 -0.10
CA VAL A 33 -2.28 -3.24 0.89
C VAL A 33 -1.07 -2.49 0.35
N VAL A 34 -1.18 -1.16 0.29
CA VAL A 34 -0.07 -0.27 -0.06
C VAL A 34 0.35 0.52 1.17
N THR A 35 1.58 0.33 1.64
CA THR A 35 2.13 1.17 2.72
C THR A 35 2.55 2.53 2.16
N LEU A 36 2.11 3.61 2.80
CA LEU A 36 2.29 5.02 2.39
C LEU A 36 3.22 5.79 3.35
N GLY A 37 4.08 5.06 4.06
CA GLY A 37 4.97 5.60 5.10
C GLY A 37 4.19 6.33 6.20
N ALA A 38 4.58 7.59 6.47
CA ALA A 38 3.93 8.42 7.49
C ALA A 38 2.47 8.77 7.19
N ARG A 39 1.98 8.53 5.96
CA ARG A 39 0.57 8.71 5.61
C ARG A 39 -0.29 7.52 6.04
N GLY A 40 0.32 6.38 6.37
CA GLY A 40 -0.38 5.17 6.79
C GLY A 40 -0.35 4.09 5.73
N ALA A 41 -1.49 3.48 5.45
CA ALA A 41 -1.63 2.44 4.44
C ALA A 41 -2.96 2.54 3.69
N LEU A 42 -2.99 2.04 2.47
CA LEU A 42 -4.19 1.91 1.65
C LEU A 42 -4.54 0.42 1.51
N LEU A 43 -5.74 0.02 1.93
CA LEU A 43 -6.29 -1.32 1.68
C LEU A 43 -7.28 -1.26 0.52
N VAL A 44 -7.02 -2.02 -0.53
CA VAL A 44 -7.89 -2.13 -1.71
C VAL A 44 -8.40 -3.56 -1.86
N ARG A 45 -9.70 -3.68 -2.10
CA ARG A 45 -10.43 -4.93 -2.39
C ARG A 45 -11.43 -4.65 -3.50
N ALA A 46 -12.11 -5.70 -3.99
CA ALA A 46 -12.99 -5.58 -5.16
C ALA A 46 -14.15 -4.59 -4.97
N ASP A 47 -14.58 -4.37 -3.73
CA ASP A 47 -15.73 -3.56 -3.37
C ASP A 47 -15.37 -2.25 -2.63
N GLN A 48 -14.12 -2.08 -2.22
CA GLN A 48 -13.72 -0.98 -1.34
C GLN A 48 -12.23 -0.62 -1.45
N ALA A 49 -11.95 0.67 -1.29
CA ALA A 49 -10.63 1.20 -1.00
C ALA A 49 -10.69 1.99 0.31
N VAL A 50 -9.82 1.67 1.27
CA VAL A 50 -9.83 2.25 2.62
C VAL A 50 -8.44 2.77 2.94
N HIS A 51 -8.34 4.07 3.20
CA HIS A 51 -7.12 4.69 3.72
C HIS A 51 -7.09 4.59 5.25
N LEU A 52 -6.08 3.90 5.77
CA LEU A 52 -5.80 3.72 7.18
C LEU A 52 -4.68 4.68 7.58
N PRO A 53 -4.97 5.79 8.29
CA PRO A 53 -3.95 6.74 8.67
C PRO A 53 -2.92 6.11 9.61
N ALA A 54 -1.65 6.49 9.47
CA ALA A 54 -0.63 6.10 10.43
C ALA A 54 -0.97 6.67 11.81
N LEU A 55 -0.79 5.87 12.87
CA LEU A 55 -0.73 6.41 14.21
C LEU A 55 0.50 7.34 14.27
N PRO A 56 0.37 8.57 14.81
CA PRO A 56 1.50 9.50 14.87
C PRO A 56 2.59 8.90 15.76
N ALA A 57 3.66 8.43 15.13
CA ALA A 57 4.85 7.91 15.77
C ALA A 57 6.06 8.66 15.20
N VAL A 58 6.96 9.11 16.08
CA VAL A 58 8.28 9.59 15.65
C VAL A 58 9.06 8.35 15.21
N ALA A 59 9.15 8.14 13.90
CA ALA A 59 9.95 7.06 13.33
C ALA A 59 11.42 7.30 13.66
N ALA A 60 11.94 6.59 14.67
CA ALA A 60 13.34 6.65 15.06
C ALA A 60 14.25 5.85 14.10
N ASP A 61 13.68 4.86 13.40
CA ASP A 61 14.32 4.01 12.39
C ASP A 61 13.22 3.52 11.42
N THR A 62 13.46 3.61 10.12
CA THR A 62 12.52 3.18 9.06
C THR A 62 12.82 1.78 8.53
N SER A 63 13.86 1.12 9.06
CA SER A 63 14.25 -0.24 8.68
C SER A 63 13.21 -1.25 9.19
N GLY A 64 12.60 -2.03 8.30
CA GLY A 64 11.68 -3.12 8.66
C GLY A 64 10.21 -2.72 8.89
N ALA A 65 9.81 -1.47 8.66
CA ALA A 65 8.41 -1.07 8.83
C ALA A 65 7.43 -1.83 7.90
N GLY A 66 7.92 -2.35 6.77
CA GLY A 66 7.14 -3.22 5.88
C GLY A 66 7.03 -4.68 6.34
N ASP A 67 7.95 -5.17 7.18
CA ASP A 67 7.99 -6.56 7.67
C ASP A 67 7.16 -6.77 8.95
N VAL A 68 6.73 -5.68 9.60
CA VAL A 68 5.95 -5.67 10.85
C VAL A 68 4.45 -5.39 10.59
N PHE A 69 4.04 -5.26 9.33
CA PHE A 69 2.65 -4.96 8.93
C PHE A 69 1.75 -6.21 8.85
#